data_AF-A0A329WID9-F1
#
_entry.id   AF-A0A329WID9-F1
#
_cell.length_a   1.000
_cell.length_b   1.000
_cell.length_c   1.000
_cell.angle_alpha   90.00
_cell.angle_beta   90.00
_cell.angle_gamma   90.00
#
_symmetry.space_group_name_H-M   'P 1'
#
loop_
_entity.id
_entity.type
_entity.pdbx_description
1 polymer ?
#
loop_
_entity_poly.entity_id
_entity_poly.type
_entity_poly.pdbx_seq_one_letter_code
_entity_poly.pdbx_strand_id
1 'polypeptide(L)'
;MKTEILANMQTRCIGRYLIDIPLAFENIINNEIFIDDAKIETKRMHLSAFEQRIEIREQKLRTTKTADPKDLPFLKKVYHLQGKLYGVIFDRNNSVSEPGFSRILEAHLYDNEVAFIIEMKFMEISDDKYSYSRNLYIKSGLNESQYKMFSQTLDKMQRLIARISGRKDSDIPIEVGICIPDGFVADYNNEKENIKFVYQGNQDDNFTFSLEIINDFKGEGTLLERISAIERDWFINYGKVIRKREREINGIHGEELLAVGMQSLDNNPRYQFDFIANDMVLDDKKICVVIMLMNYQLPATPYTEDELIAFWDAITKTFRRGPDAFE
;
A
#
# COMPACT_ATOMS: atom_id res chain seq x y z
N MET A 1 32.94 2.97 -7.54
CA MET A 1 31.67 2.30 -7.80
C MET A 1 31.07 1.65 -6.55
N LYS A 2 31.74 0.74 -5.82
CA LYS A 2 31.22 0.13 -4.56
C LYS A 2 30.65 1.10 -3.49
N THR A 3 31.07 2.36 -3.46
CA THR A 3 30.71 3.32 -2.39
C THR A 3 29.59 4.30 -2.78
N GLU A 4 29.23 4.43 -4.05
CA GLU A 4 28.26 5.46 -4.49
C GLU A 4 26.81 5.06 -4.21
N ILE A 5 26.45 3.80 -4.40
CA ILE A 5 25.07 3.31 -4.21
C ILE A 5 24.60 3.38 -2.75
N LEU A 6 25.53 3.41 -1.78
CA LEU A 6 25.27 3.53 -0.34
C LEU A 6 25.56 4.94 0.22
N ALA A 7 25.82 5.92 -0.65
CA ALA A 7 26.12 7.27 -0.21
C ALA A 7 24.86 7.96 0.35
N ASN A 8 25.06 8.83 1.35
CA ASN A 8 24.02 9.71 1.90
C ASN A 8 22.78 8.95 2.38
N MET A 9 22.97 7.91 3.19
CA MET A 9 21.88 7.17 3.82
C MET A 9 20.97 8.11 4.63
N GLN A 10 19.66 8.01 4.41
CA GLN A 10 18.64 8.77 5.12
C GLN A 10 17.62 7.81 5.74
N THR A 11 17.31 8.01 7.01
CA THR A 11 16.24 7.25 7.67
C THR A 11 14.88 7.59 7.05
N ARG A 12 14.13 6.56 6.68
CA ARG A 12 12.75 6.61 6.18
C ARG A 12 11.82 5.93 7.17
N CYS A 13 10.59 6.45 7.26
CA CYS A 13 9.52 5.86 8.05
C CYS A 13 8.53 5.11 7.15
N ILE A 14 8.33 3.82 7.43
CA ILE A 14 7.47 2.91 6.66
C ILE A 14 6.61 2.12 7.64
N GLY A 15 5.29 2.37 7.62
CA GLY A 15 4.37 1.88 8.64
C GLY A 15 4.86 2.28 10.04
N ARG A 16 5.22 1.29 10.86
CA ARG A 16 5.75 1.48 12.23
C ARG A 16 7.26 1.28 12.34
N TYR A 17 7.93 1.18 11.21
CA TYR A 17 9.35 0.82 11.17
C TYR A 17 10.18 1.95 10.56
N LEU A 18 11.46 1.94 10.91
CA LEU A 18 12.47 2.80 10.34
C LEU A 18 13.48 1.95 9.58
N ILE A 19 13.95 2.49 8.46
CA ILE A 19 15.04 1.89 7.68
C ILE A 19 15.82 3.00 7.01
N ASP A 20 17.14 2.86 6.95
CA ASP A 20 17.99 3.84 6.29
C ASP A 20 18.12 3.42 4.81
N ILE A 21 17.81 4.34 3.91
CA ILE A 21 17.83 4.14 2.46
C ILE A 21 18.70 5.25 1.84
N PRO A 22 19.52 4.97 0.83
CA PRO A 22 20.35 6.01 0.21
C PRO A 22 19.47 7.12 -0.35
N LEU A 23 19.92 8.38 -0.23
CA LEU A 23 19.14 9.54 -0.67
C LEU A 23 18.75 9.49 -2.16
N ALA A 24 19.57 8.84 -2.99
CA ALA A 24 19.31 8.67 -4.41
C ALA A 24 18.10 7.76 -4.71
N PHE A 25 17.66 6.98 -3.72
CA PHE A 25 16.52 6.07 -3.85
C PHE A 25 15.24 6.77 -3.40
N GLU A 26 14.33 6.97 -4.35
CA GLU A 26 13.02 7.58 -4.13
C GLU A 26 11.92 6.53 -4.22
N ASN A 27 10.84 6.74 -3.47
CA ASN A 27 9.68 5.87 -3.53
C ASN A 27 8.90 6.13 -4.83
N ILE A 28 8.68 5.08 -5.63
CA ILE A 28 8.09 5.16 -6.97
C ILE A 28 6.60 4.75 -7.00
N ILE A 29 6.03 4.31 -5.88
CA ILE A 29 4.62 3.95 -5.77
C ILE A 29 3.93 4.69 -4.62
N ASN A 30 2.65 4.99 -4.79
CA ASN A 30 1.89 5.77 -3.81
C ASN A 30 0.42 5.31 -3.70
N ASN A 31 0.09 4.13 -4.24
CA ASN A 31 -1.27 3.62 -4.41
C ASN A 31 -1.47 2.18 -3.88
N GLU A 32 -0.45 1.61 -3.24
CA GLU A 32 -0.46 0.29 -2.58
C GLU A 32 -0.57 0.46 -1.06
N ILE A 33 -1.63 1.16 -0.64
CA ILE A 33 -1.92 1.49 0.75
C ILE A 33 -3.35 1.05 1.04
N PHE A 34 -3.49 0.08 1.93
CA PHE A 34 -4.78 -0.46 2.37
C PHE A 34 -4.89 -0.39 3.88
N ILE A 35 -5.95 0.26 4.36
CA ILE A 35 -6.33 0.31 5.78
C ILE A 35 -7.79 -0.14 5.88
N ASP A 36 -8.03 -1.30 6.46
CA ASP A 36 -9.29 -2.05 6.39
C ASP A 36 -9.83 -2.14 4.95
N ASP A 37 -10.97 -1.50 4.70
CA ASP A 37 -11.67 -1.48 3.40
C ASP A 37 -11.25 -0.27 2.54
N ALA A 38 -10.38 0.59 3.06
CA ALA A 38 -9.91 1.80 2.40
C ALA A 38 -8.71 1.50 1.51
N LYS A 39 -8.80 1.88 0.23
CA LYS A 39 -7.63 2.06 -0.62
C LYS A 39 -7.23 3.53 -0.61
N ILE A 40 -5.96 3.81 -0.28
CA ILE A 40 -5.41 5.16 -0.22
C ILE A 40 -4.40 5.34 -1.37
N GLU A 41 -4.47 6.47 -2.04
CA GLU A 41 -3.45 6.97 -2.95
C GLU A 41 -2.99 8.36 -2.48
N THR A 42 -1.69 8.62 -2.54
CA THR A 42 -1.13 9.95 -2.21
C THR A 42 -0.48 10.58 -3.41
N LYS A 43 -0.56 11.91 -3.53
CA LYS A 43 0.10 12.64 -4.62
C LYS A 43 0.47 14.04 -4.18
N ARG A 44 1.76 14.38 -4.27
CA ARG A 44 2.21 15.76 -4.07
C ARG A 44 1.68 16.68 -5.16
N MET A 45 1.12 17.82 -4.76
CA MET A 45 0.68 18.87 -5.67
C MET A 45 0.46 20.21 -4.96
N HIS A 46 0.49 21.30 -5.73
CA HIS A 46 0.07 22.61 -5.23
C HIS A 46 -1.44 22.66 -5.00
N LEU A 47 -1.86 23.49 -4.05
CA LEU A 47 -3.26 23.68 -3.66
C LEU A 47 -4.16 24.01 -4.86
N SER A 48 -3.73 24.94 -5.72
CA SER A 48 -4.50 25.33 -6.92
C SER A 48 -4.73 24.17 -7.89
N ALA A 49 -3.75 23.26 -8.02
CA ALA A 49 -3.91 22.07 -8.85
C ALA A 49 -4.89 21.05 -8.22
N PHE A 50 -4.88 20.95 -6.88
CA PHE A 50 -5.85 20.13 -6.16
C PHE A 50 -7.28 20.64 -6.30
N GLU A 51 -7.48 21.95 -6.17
CA GLU A 51 -8.78 22.61 -6.35
C GLU A 51 -9.35 22.35 -7.74
N GLN A 52 -8.54 22.61 -8.77
CA GLN A 52 -8.93 22.36 -10.16
C GLN A 52 -9.25 20.87 -10.40
N ARG A 53 -8.47 19.96 -9.81
CA ARG A 53 -8.70 18.52 -9.92
C ARG A 53 -10.06 18.12 -9.36
N ILE A 54 -10.46 18.63 -8.20
CA ILE A 54 -11.75 18.33 -7.58
C ILE A 54 -12.89 18.80 -8.48
N GLU A 55 -12.83 20.02 -8.99
CA GLU A 55 -13.87 20.57 -9.87
C GLU A 55 -14.03 19.73 -11.15
N ILE A 56 -12.90 19.40 -11.81
CA ILE A 56 -12.89 18.55 -13.01
C ILE A 56 -13.45 17.17 -12.69
N ARG A 57 -13.06 16.59 -11.54
CA ARG A 57 -13.53 15.26 -11.12
C ARG A 57 -15.03 15.27 -10.88
N GLU A 58 -15.55 16.25 -10.15
CA GLU A 58 -16.97 16.38 -9.88
C GLU A 58 -17.77 16.52 -11.18
N GLN A 59 -17.34 17.40 -12.10
CA GLN A 59 -18.03 17.60 -13.37
C GLN A 59 -18.02 16.34 -14.23
N LYS A 60 -16.92 15.60 -14.25
CA LYS A 60 -16.85 14.27 -14.89
C LYS A 60 -17.85 13.31 -14.26
N LEU A 61 -17.94 13.24 -12.94
CA LEU A 61 -18.88 12.36 -12.24
C LEU A 61 -20.35 12.73 -12.50
N ARG A 62 -20.68 14.03 -12.56
CA ARG A 62 -22.02 14.54 -12.89
C ARG A 62 -22.47 14.18 -14.30
N THR A 63 -21.55 14.18 -15.25
CA THR A 63 -21.85 13.95 -16.67
C THR A 63 -21.74 12.49 -17.10
N THR A 64 -21.15 11.63 -16.26
CA THR A 64 -20.97 10.20 -16.53
C THR A 64 -22.33 9.50 -16.65
N LYS A 65 -22.48 8.68 -17.71
CA LYS A 65 -23.66 7.83 -17.94
C LYS A 65 -23.41 6.41 -17.46
N THR A 66 -24.48 5.70 -17.13
CA THR A 66 -24.47 4.28 -16.79
C THR A 66 -25.00 3.46 -17.96
N ALA A 67 -24.58 2.20 -18.06
CA ALA A 67 -25.06 1.27 -19.08
C ALA A 67 -26.57 1.01 -18.94
N ASP A 68 -27.05 0.83 -17.71
CA ASP A 68 -28.49 0.81 -17.40
C ASP A 68 -28.92 2.21 -16.92
N PRO A 69 -29.85 2.90 -17.62
CA PRO A 69 -30.38 4.20 -17.19
C PRO A 69 -30.98 4.21 -15.78
N LYS A 70 -31.44 3.06 -15.27
CA LYS A 70 -31.95 2.89 -13.90
C LYS A 70 -30.90 3.23 -12.84
N ASP A 71 -29.63 3.07 -13.16
CA ASP A 71 -28.50 3.29 -12.26
C ASP A 71 -28.04 4.75 -12.18
N LEU A 72 -28.63 5.63 -12.99
CA LEU A 72 -28.44 7.07 -12.88
C LEU A 72 -29.06 7.63 -11.58
N PRO A 73 -28.55 8.78 -11.08
CA PRO A 73 -27.34 9.46 -11.53
C PRO A 73 -26.06 8.70 -11.13
N PHE A 74 -24.95 8.88 -11.86
CA PHE A 74 -23.66 8.24 -11.51
C PHE A 74 -23.08 8.83 -10.22
N LEU A 75 -23.07 10.16 -10.11
CA LEU A 75 -22.81 10.88 -8.85
C LEU A 75 -24.10 10.96 -8.03
N LYS A 76 -24.10 10.38 -6.84
CA LYS A 76 -25.24 10.34 -5.93
C LYS A 76 -25.28 11.57 -5.03
N LYS A 77 -24.13 11.90 -4.42
CA LYS A 77 -24.02 13.04 -3.52
C LYS A 77 -22.57 13.51 -3.38
N VAL A 78 -22.42 14.78 -3.00
CA VAL A 78 -21.15 15.44 -2.69
C VAL A 78 -21.21 15.88 -1.24
N TYR A 79 -20.17 15.58 -0.46
CA TYR A 79 -20.01 16.00 0.92
C TYR A 79 -18.73 16.81 1.05
N HIS A 80 -18.84 18.12 1.24
CA HIS A 80 -17.68 18.97 1.49
C HIS A 80 -17.20 18.78 2.92
N LEU A 81 -15.90 18.51 3.08
CA LEU A 81 -15.28 18.44 4.40
C LEU A 81 -15.34 19.83 5.05
N GLN A 82 -15.54 19.87 6.36
CA GLN A 82 -15.73 21.11 7.14
C GLN A 82 -14.61 21.27 8.18
N GLY A 83 -14.45 22.48 8.69
CA GLY A 83 -13.48 22.77 9.74
C GLY A 83 -12.05 22.91 9.20
N LYS A 84 -11.10 22.15 9.76
CA LYS A 84 -9.67 22.22 9.40
C LYS A 84 -9.32 21.36 8.17
N LEU A 85 -10.22 20.48 7.74
CA LEU A 85 -9.97 19.56 6.64
C LEU A 85 -10.38 20.22 5.32
N TYR A 86 -9.47 20.22 4.33
CA TYR A 86 -9.77 20.73 2.99
C TYR A 86 -9.99 19.57 2.01
N GLY A 87 -11.23 19.42 1.52
CA GLY A 87 -11.54 18.33 0.61
C GLY A 87 -13.02 18.02 0.45
N VAL A 88 -13.29 16.91 -0.22
CA VAL A 88 -14.65 16.47 -0.59
C VAL A 88 -14.76 14.95 -0.57
N ILE A 89 -15.93 14.43 -0.26
CA ILE A 89 -16.29 13.02 -0.45
C ILE A 89 -17.36 12.95 -1.54
N PHE A 90 -17.06 12.21 -2.61
CA PHE A 90 -18.03 11.85 -3.63
C PHE A 90 -18.63 10.49 -3.31
N ASP A 91 -19.95 10.43 -3.34
CA ASP A 91 -20.68 9.19 -3.30
C ASP A 91 -21.18 8.87 -4.71
N ARG A 92 -20.65 7.80 -5.30
CA ARG A 92 -20.83 7.46 -6.72
C ARG A 92 -21.04 5.98 -6.95
N ASN A 93 -21.53 5.61 -8.14
CA ASN A 93 -21.48 4.22 -8.60
C ASN A 93 -20.02 3.73 -8.68
N ASN A 94 -19.82 2.43 -8.47
CA ASN A 94 -18.50 1.78 -8.58
C ASN A 94 -17.95 1.87 -10.02
N SER A 95 -18.77 1.52 -11.01
CA SER A 95 -18.42 1.60 -12.43
C SER A 95 -19.64 1.91 -13.30
N VAL A 96 -19.42 2.18 -14.59
CA VAL A 96 -20.50 2.49 -15.55
C VAL A 96 -21.33 1.26 -15.94
N SER A 97 -20.76 0.06 -15.77
CA SER A 97 -21.35 -1.22 -16.18
C SER A 97 -21.93 -2.02 -15.03
N GLU A 98 -21.59 -1.69 -13.78
CA GLU A 98 -22.13 -2.35 -12.61
C GLU A 98 -23.46 -1.74 -12.15
N PRO A 99 -24.30 -2.53 -11.46
CA PRO A 99 -25.51 -2.03 -10.83
C PRO A 99 -25.21 -0.84 -9.91
N GLY A 100 -26.07 0.18 -9.94
CA GLY A 100 -25.87 1.44 -9.22
C GLY A 100 -25.97 1.36 -7.69
N PHE A 101 -26.26 0.17 -7.15
CA PHE A 101 -26.13 -0.15 -5.73
C PHE A 101 -24.71 -0.59 -5.33
N SER A 102 -23.86 -0.95 -6.28
CA SER A 102 -22.41 -1.09 -6.07
C SER A 102 -21.82 0.31 -6.09
N ARG A 103 -21.34 0.80 -4.94
CA ARG A 103 -20.96 2.21 -4.76
C ARG A 103 -19.55 2.36 -4.21
N ILE A 104 -19.00 3.54 -4.44
CA ILE A 104 -17.74 3.99 -3.87
C ILE A 104 -18.00 5.31 -3.15
N LEU A 105 -17.51 5.41 -1.91
CA LEU A 105 -17.15 6.70 -1.34
C LEU A 105 -15.72 7.01 -1.82
N GLU A 106 -15.56 8.11 -2.53
CA GLU A 106 -14.29 8.59 -3.07
C GLU A 106 -13.98 9.94 -2.42
N ALA A 107 -13.10 9.94 -1.42
CA ALA A 107 -12.64 11.15 -0.78
C ALA A 107 -11.41 11.72 -1.49
N HIS A 108 -11.37 13.05 -1.59
CA HIS A 108 -10.19 13.82 -1.95
C HIS A 108 -9.90 14.77 -0.79
N LEU A 109 -8.74 14.64 -0.17
CA LEU A 109 -8.26 15.49 0.93
C LEU A 109 -6.95 16.14 0.52
N TYR A 110 -6.69 17.35 1.02
CA TYR A 110 -5.42 18.03 0.86
C TYR A 110 -4.87 18.48 2.20
N ASP A 111 -3.62 18.12 2.47
CA ASP A 111 -2.89 18.54 3.65
C ASP A 111 -1.39 18.58 3.35
N ASN A 112 -0.68 19.61 3.82
CA ASN A 112 0.79 19.75 3.68
C ASN A 112 1.36 19.42 2.29
N GLU A 113 0.76 19.99 1.23
CA GLU A 113 1.15 19.77 -0.18
C GLU A 113 0.92 18.36 -0.72
N VAL A 114 0.14 17.54 0.00
CA VAL A 114 -0.20 16.17 -0.38
C VAL A 114 -1.70 16.06 -0.57
N ALA A 115 -2.09 15.57 -1.74
CA ALA A 115 -3.46 15.16 -2.03
C ALA A 115 -3.63 13.67 -1.71
N PHE A 116 -4.62 13.34 -0.92
CA PHE A 116 -5.05 11.97 -0.63
C PHE A 116 -6.29 11.64 -1.44
N ILE A 117 -6.29 10.50 -2.12
CA ILE A 117 -7.51 9.89 -2.69
C ILE A 117 -7.81 8.63 -1.90
N ILE A 118 -9.00 8.55 -1.34
CA ILE A 118 -9.41 7.42 -0.53
C ILE A 118 -10.67 6.82 -1.13
N GLU A 119 -10.62 5.56 -1.53
CA GLU A 119 -11.77 4.83 -2.04
C GLU A 119 -12.19 3.74 -1.07
N MET A 120 -13.48 3.72 -0.72
CA MET A 120 -14.12 2.64 0.03
C MET A 120 -15.32 2.13 -0.76
N LYS A 121 -15.27 0.85 -1.15
CA LYS A 121 -16.37 0.17 -1.84
C LYS A 121 -17.41 -0.32 -0.84
N PHE A 122 -18.67 -0.15 -1.18
CA PHE A 122 -19.77 -0.62 -0.34
C PHE A 122 -21.01 -0.94 -1.18
N MET A 123 -21.92 -1.69 -0.56
CA MET A 123 -23.19 -2.09 -1.18
C MET A 123 -24.34 -1.29 -0.55
N GLU A 124 -25.19 -0.70 -1.40
CA GLU A 124 -26.36 0.10 -1.00
C GLU A 124 -27.60 -0.23 -1.85
N ILE A 125 -28.27 -1.35 -1.52
CA ILE A 125 -29.44 -1.87 -2.25
C ILE A 125 -30.76 -1.34 -1.65
N SER A 126 -30.74 -0.31 -0.81
CA SER A 126 -31.95 0.18 -0.12
C SER A 126 -32.98 0.87 -1.02
N ASP A 127 -32.62 1.31 -2.22
CA ASP A 127 -33.54 1.98 -3.15
C ASP A 127 -34.52 0.99 -3.77
N ASP A 128 -35.82 1.31 -3.74
CA ASP A 128 -36.92 0.47 -4.23
C ASP A 128 -36.78 0.03 -5.67
N LYS A 129 -36.09 0.82 -6.51
CA LYS A 129 -35.76 0.40 -7.87
C LYS A 129 -34.97 -0.91 -7.88
N TYR A 130 -34.20 -1.22 -6.83
CA TYR A 130 -33.45 -2.46 -6.68
C TYR A 130 -34.17 -3.57 -5.90
N SER A 131 -35.48 -3.45 -5.65
CA SER A 131 -36.27 -4.44 -4.90
C SER A 131 -36.10 -5.88 -5.38
N TYR A 132 -36.09 -6.12 -6.70
CA TYR A 132 -35.83 -7.46 -7.26
C TYR A 132 -34.46 -8.01 -6.84
N SER A 133 -33.39 -7.24 -7.03
CA SER A 133 -32.03 -7.61 -6.62
C SER A 133 -31.94 -7.79 -5.11
N ARG A 134 -32.52 -6.89 -4.31
CA ARG A 134 -32.56 -6.98 -2.85
C ARG A 134 -33.18 -8.29 -2.39
N ASN A 135 -34.33 -8.67 -2.97
CA ASN A 135 -35.00 -9.92 -2.63
C ASN A 135 -34.18 -11.16 -3.00
N LEU A 136 -33.42 -11.12 -4.10
CA LEU A 136 -32.50 -12.20 -4.47
C LEU A 136 -31.35 -12.32 -3.47
N TYR A 137 -30.69 -11.20 -3.11
CA TYR A 137 -29.60 -11.21 -2.15
C TYR A 137 -30.04 -11.68 -0.75
N ILE A 138 -31.21 -11.22 -0.28
CA ILE A 138 -31.78 -11.69 1.00
C ILE A 138 -32.04 -13.21 0.95
N LYS A 139 -32.58 -13.73 -0.15
CA LYS A 139 -32.77 -15.19 -0.34
C LYS A 139 -31.44 -15.96 -0.34
N SER A 140 -30.36 -15.33 -0.81
CA SER A 140 -29.01 -15.89 -0.77
C SER A 140 -28.30 -15.73 0.58
N GLY A 141 -28.98 -15.20 1.61
CA GLY A 141 -28.47 -15.07 2.97
C GLY A 141 -27.80 -13.73 3.29
N LEU A 142 -27.99 -12.69 2.47
CA LEU A 142 -27.47 -11.34 2.75
C LEU A 142 -28.40 -10.60 3.72
N ASN A 143 -27.85 -10.13 4.84
CA ASN A 143 -28.60 -9.41 5.88
C ASN A 143 -28.57 -7.90 5.63
N GLU A 144 -29.50 -7.14 6.21
CA GLU A 144 -29.63 -5.67 5.99
C GLU A 144 -28.33 -4.90 6.29
N SER A 145 -27.60 -5.30 7.33
CA SER A 145 -26.32 -4.71 7.71
C SER A 145 -25.23 -4.85 6.63
N GLN A 146 -25.38 -5.80 5.70
CA GLN A 146 -24.41 -6.08 4.63
C GLN A 146 -24.75 -5.39 3.31
N TYR A 147 -25.94 -4.79 3.16
CA TYR A 147 -26.34 -4.10 1.93
C TYR A 147 -26.85 -2.67 2.14
N LYS A 148 -26.89 -2.19 3.38
CA LYS A 148 -27.25 -0.81 3.76
C LYS A 148 -26.04 -0.15 4.43
N MET A 149 -24.91 -0.21 3.74
CA MET A 149 -23.61 0.10 4.33
C MET A 149 -23.25 1.59 4.27
N PHE A 150 -24.08 2.45 3.66
CA PHE A 150 -23.73 3.85 3.44
C PHE A 150 -23.28 4.58 4.72
N SER A 151 -24.09 4.53 5.79
CA SER A 151 -23.79 5.26 7.02
C SER A 151 -22.54 4.74 7.73
N GLN A 152 -22.32 3.43 7.73
CA GLN A 152 -21.15 2.80 8.35
C GLN A 152 -19.88 3.12 7.56
N THR A 153 -19.96 3.07 6.23
CA THR A 153 -18.82 3.37 5.34
C THR A 153 -18.45 4.85 5.43
N LEU A 154 -19.44 5.75 5.50
CA LEU A 154 -19.19 7.19 5.67
C LEU A 154 -18.52 7.49 7.02
N ASP A 155 -18.99 6.87 8.10
CA ASP A 155 -18.37 7.02 9.44
C ASP A 155 -16.92 6.50 9.45
N LYS A 156 -16.66 5.30 8.91
CA LYS A 156 -15.30 4.76 8.75
C LYS A 156 -14.40 5.73 7.96
N MET A 157 -14.90 6.25 6.84
CA MET A 157 -14.16 7.21 6.01
C MET A 157 -13.85 8.50 6.76
N GLN A 158 -14.81 9.06 7.49
CA GLN A 158 -14.62 10.29 8.24
C GLN A 158 -13.61 10.13 9.37
N ARG A 159 -13.63 8.99 10.08
CA ARG A 159 -12.63 8.66 11.11
C ARG A 159 -11.23 8.54 10.52
N LEU A 160 -11.10 7.88 9.37
CA LEU A 160 -9.82 7.78 8.66
C LEU A 160 -9.30 9.14 8.19
N ILE A 161 -10.15 9.96 7.58
CA ILE A 161 -9.78 11.31 7.12
C ILE A 161 -9.33 12.20 8.28
N ALA A 162 -9.99 12.11 9.44
CA ALA A 162 -9.71 12.97 10.59
C ALA A 162 -8.30 12.79 11.18
N ARG A 163 -7.62 11.69 10.86
CA ARG A 163 -6.30 11.32 11.40
C ARG A 163 -5.21 11.20 10.32
N ILE A 164 -5.55 11.45 9.05
CA ILE A 164 -4.57 11.49 7.95
C ILE A 164 -3.94 12.88 7.85
N SER A 165 -2.62 12.92 7.66
CA SER A 165 -1.86 14.15 7.40
C SER A 165 -0.78 13.93 6.36
N GLY A 166 -0.45 14.98 5.61
CA GLY A 166 0.66 15.00 4.67
C GLY A 166 1.99 15.21 5.40
N ARG A 167 3.03 14.50 4.97
CA ARG A 167 4.41 14.67 5.48
C ARG A 167 5.43 14.38 4.38
N LYS A 168 6.70 14.72 4.57
CA LYS A 168 7.77 14.20 3.72
C LYS A 168 8.19 12.81 4.17
N ASP A 169 8.66 11.98 3.25
CA ASP A 169 9.15 10.63 3.56
C ASP A 169 10.32 10.63 4.56
N SER A 170 11.11 11.70 4.56
CA SER A 170 12.20 11.95 5.50
C SER A 170 11.75 12.47 6.88
N ASP A 171 10.51 12.94 7.00
CA ASP A 171 10.00 13.46 8.25
C ASP A 171 9.51 12.26 9.07
N ILE A 172 10.17 12.01 10.20
CA ILE A 172 9.87 10.90 11.10
C ILE A 172 8.88 11.40 12.15
N PRO A 173 7.63 10.89 12.16
CA PRO A 173 6.66 11.24 13.19
C PRO A 173 7.15 10.81 14.57
N ILE A 174 6.78 11.60 15.57
CA ILE A 174 6.95 11.30 17.01
C ILE A 174 5.62 10.95 17.68
N GLU A 175 4.54 10.99 16.91
CA GLU A 175 3.19 10.67 17.36
C GLU A 175 2.90 9.20 17.01
N VAL A 176 2.12 8.52 17.84
CA VAL A 176 1.69 7.15 17.60
C VAL A 176 0.85 7.08 16.32
N GLY A 177 1.26 6.22 15.39
CA GLY A 177 0.54 5.99 14.14
C GLY A 177 1.35 5.19 13.12
N ILE A 178 0.93 5.28 11.86
CA ILE A 178 1.60 4.61 10.75
C ILE A 178 1.99 5.57 9.63
N CYS A 179 3.22 5.42 9.17
CA CYS A 179 3.76 6.08 8.00
C CYS A 179 3.29 5.41 6.71
N ILE A 180 2.65 6.19 5.84
CA ILE A 180 2.30 5.81 4.46
C ILE A 180 3.11 6.68 3.47
N PRO A 181 3.20 6.33 2.18
CA PRO A 181 3.83 7.17 1.17
C PRO A 181 3.33 8.62 1.24
N ASP A 182 4.23 9.59 1.41
CA ASP A 182 3.91 11.03 1.56
C ASP A 182 2.92 11.39 2.69
N GLY A 183 2.62 10.46 3.61
CA GLY A 183 1.55 10.68 4.59
C GLY A 183 1.76 9.95 5.92
N PHE A 184 0.90 10.29 6.85
CA PHE A 184 0.85 9.70 8.18
C PHE A 184 -0.59 9.52 8.63
N VAL A 185 -0.87 8.40 9.27
CA VAL A 185 -2.17 8.10 9.87
C VAL A 185 -1.96 8.02 11.38
N ALA A 186 -2.37 9.07 12.08
CA ALA A 186 -2.29 9.13 13.53
C ALA A 186 -3.29 8.16 14.17
N ASP A 187 -3.00 7.72 15.39
CA ASP A 187 -3.81 6.79 16.18
C ASP A 187 -3.97 5.40 15.52
N TYR A 188 -3.86 4.34 16.31
CA TYR A 188 -4.04 2.98 15.81
C TYR A 188 -5.31 2.34 16.38
N ASN A 189 -6.28 2.09 15.50
CA ASN A 189 -7.57 1.51 15.88
C ASN A 189 -7.67 0.01 15.57
N ASN A 190 -6.59 -0.74 15.78
CA ASN A 190 -6.56 -2.19 15.54
C ASN A 190 -7.05 -2.57 14.13
N GLU A 191 -6.70 -1.77 13.12
CA GLU A 191 -7.13 -1.94 11.74
C GLU A 191 -6.23 -2.94 11.00
N LYS A 192 -6.76 -3.45 9.90
CA LYS A 192 -6.00 -4.26 8.94
C LYS A 192 -5.18 -3.34 8.06
N GLU A 193 -3.91 -3.67 7.87
CA GLU A 193 -2.94 -2.85 7.16
C GLU A 193 -2.28 -3.73 6.10
N ASN A 194 -2.26 -3.25 4.86
CA ASN A 194 -1.31 -3.69 3.82
C ASN A 194 -0.70 -2.43 3.19
N ILE A 195 0.58 -2.19 3.46
CA ILE A 195 1.27 -0.98 3.05
C ILE A 195 2.56 -1.39 2.36
N LYS A 196 2.76 -0.91 1.13
CA LYS A 196 3.97 -1.18 0.35
C LYS A 196 4.67 0.11 -0.06
N PHE A 197 5.97 0.14 0.15
CA PHE A 197 6.88 1.13 -0.41
C PHE A 197 7.82 0.44 -1.38
N VAL A 198 8.08 1.07 -2.53
CA VAL A 198 9.04 0.57 -3.52
C VAL A 198 9.97 1.71 -3.87
N TYR A 199 11.23 1.53 -3.53
CA TYR A 199 12.30 2.46 -3.79
C TYR A 199 13.09 2.05 -5.02
N GLN A 200 13.44 3.03 -5.83
CA GLN A 200 14.34 2.89 -6.95
C GLN A 200 15.33 4.05 -6.94
N GLY A 201 16.60 3.74 -7.20
CA GLY A 201 17.64 4.74 -7.37
C GLY A 201 17.50 5.44 -8.72
N ASN A 202 18.55 5.38 -9.52
CA ASN A 202 18.47 5.82 -10.91
C ASN A 202 17.74 4.79 -11.77
N GLN A 203 17.09 5.24 -12.85
CA GLN A 203 16.46 4.33 -13.80
C GLN A 203 17.44 3.30 -14.38
N ASP A 204 18.73 3.65 -14.43
CA ASP A 204 19.81 2.79 -14.91
C ASP A 204 20.28 1.74 -13.88
N ASP A 205 19.89 1.85 -12.61
CA ASP A 205 20.26 0.88 -11.56
C ASP A 205 19.57 -0.48 -11.79
N ASN A 206 18.43 -0.47 -12.51
CA ASN A 206 17.66 -1.63 -12.94
C ASN A 206 17.40 -2.67 -11.81
N PHE A 207 17.15 -2.22 -10.58
CA PHE A 207 16.57 -3.02 -9.51
C PHE A 207 15.68 -2.15 -8.63
N THR A 208 14.81 -2.77 -7.84
CA THR A 208 13.99 -2.11 -6.83
C THR A 208 14.28 -2.67 -5.45
N PHE A 209 14.11 -1.83 -4.44
CA PHE A 209 14.14 -2.20 -3.04
C PHE A 209 12.78 -1.87 -2.43
N SER A 210 12.11 -2.82 -1.79
CA SER A 210 10.75 -2.62 -1.31
C SER A 210 10.59 -3.12 0.11
N LEU A 211 9.62 -2.52 0.80
CA LEU A 211 9.21 -2.90 2.13
C LEU A 211 7.68 -2.98 2.15
N GLU A 212 7.15 -4.14 2.56
CA GLU A 212 5.72 -4.41 2.64
C GLU A 212 5.37 -4.85 4.06
N ILE A 213 4.30 -4.27 4.61
CA ILE A 213 3.81 -4.54 5.96
C ILE A 213 2.39 -5.06 5.83
N ILE A 214 2.13 -6.25 6.40
CA ILE A 214 0.83 -6.91 6.37
C ILE A 214 0.49 -7.39 7.78
N ASN A 215 -0.66 -7.00 8.33
CA ASN A 215 -1.10 -7.41 9.67
C ASN A 215 -2.41 -8.25 9.71
N ASP A 216 -2.97 -8.61 8.54
CA ASP A 216 -4.10 -9.55 8.39
C ASP A 216 -3.71 -10.76 7.53
N PHE A 217 -2.46 -11.19 7.64
CA PHE A 217 -1.99 -12.32 6.84
C PHE A 217 -2.57 -13.63 7.39
N LYS A 218 -3.49 -14.26 6.65
CA LYS A 218 -4.16 -15.51 7.01
C LYS A 218 -3.45 -16.78 6.51
N GLY A 219 -2.19 -16.66 6.11
CA GLY A 219 -1.41 -17.79 5.61
C GLY A 219 -0.91 -18.70 6.73
N GLU A 220 -1.03 -20.02 6.55
CA GLU A 220 -0.37 -21.02 7.39
C GLU A 220 1.06 -21.31 6.86
N GLY A 221 1.99 -21.65 7.77
CA GLY A 221 3.41 -21.99 7.46
C GLY A 221 4.39 -20.80 7.57
N THR A 222 5.70 -21.07 7.61
CA THR A 222 6.72 -20.03 7.49
C THR A 222 6.71 -19.46 6.06
N LEU A 223 6.94 -18.15 5.90
CA LEU A 223 6.90 -17.58 4.54
C LEU A 223 8.01 -18.17 3.66
N LEU A 224 9.16 -18.59 4.20
CA LEU A 224 10.17 -19.35 3.44
C LEU A 224 9.62 -20.66 2.87
N GLU A 225 8.72 -21.36 3.56
CA GLU A 225 8.08 -22.57 3.04
C GLU A 225 7.13 -22.25 1.86
N ARG A 226 6.49 -21.08 1.88
CA ARG A 226 5.57 -20.62 0.81
C ARG A 226 6.32 -20.00 -0.37
N ILE A 227 7.33 -19.19 -0.09
CA ILE A 227 8.31 -18.68 -1.04
C ILE A 227 8.96 -19.87 -1.72
N SER A 228 9.43 -20.89 -0.98
CA SER A 228 9.96 -22.12 -1.60
C SER A 228 8.97 -22.81 -2.54
N ALA A 229 7.66 -22.64 -2.41
CA ALA A 229 6.68 -23.21 -3.34
C ALA A 229 6.54 -22.43 -4.65
N ILE A 230 6.55 -21.10 -4.57
CA ILE A 230 6.46 -20.21 -5.74
C ILE A 230 7.83 -20.10 -6.44
N GLU A 231 8.90 -20.07 -5.65
CA GLU A 231 10.29 -20.09 -6.08
C GLU A 231 10.72 -21.44 -6.65
N ARG A 232 10.14 -22.56 -6.20
CA ARG A 232 10.43 -23.87 -6.80
C ARG A 232 10.26 -23.78 -8.31
N ASP A 233 9.17 -23.25 -8.84
CA ASP A 233 8.97 -23.22 -10.31
C ASP A 233 9.91 -22.27 -11.06
N TRP A 234 10.36 -21.17 -10.45
CA TRP A 234 11.29 -20.21 -11.08
C TRP A 234 12.77 -20.62 -10.92
N PHE A 235 13.19 -21.06 -9.73
CA PHE A 235 14.55 -21.49 -9.43
C PHE A 235 14.89 -22.87 -9.98
N ILE A 236 13.96 -23.83 -9.99
CA ILE A 236 14.21 -25.22 -10.45
C ILE A 236 14.75 -25.24 -11.89
N ASN A 237 14.37 -24.28 -12.72
CA ASN A 237 14.76 -24.30 -14.12
C ASN A 237 16.09 -23.56 -14.40
N TYR A 238 16.44 -22.48 -13.67
CA TYR A 238 17.58 -21.61 -14.03
C TYR A 238 18.27 -20.82 -12.88
N GLY A 239 18.11 -21.18 -11.60
CA GLY A 239 18.65 -20.36 -10.49
C GLY A 239 19.54 -21.06 -9.45
N LYS A 240 20.24 -20.25 -8.64
CA LYS A 240 21.14 -20.61 -7.55
C LYS A 240 20.77 -19.84 -6.28
N VAL A 241 20.69 -20.54 -5.15
CA VAL A 241 20.62 -19.90 -3.82
C VAL A 241 22.03 -19.44 -3.42
N ILE A 242 22.16 -18.15 -3.09
CA ILE A 242 23.40 -17.53 -2.63
C ILE A 242 23.52 -17.67 -1.11
N ARG A 243 22.45 -17.35 -0.38
CA ARG A 243 22.44 -17.36 1.09
C ARG A 243 21.02 -17.67 1.59
N LYS A 244 20.90 -18.60 2.54
CA LYS A 244 19.64 -18.89 3.24
C LYS A 244 19.94 -19.08 4.73
N ARG A 245 19.30 -18.30 5.60
CA ARG A 245 19.51 -18.38 7.05
C ARG A 245 18.37 -17.70 7.82
N GLU A 246 18.24 -18.07 9.08
CA GLU A 246 17.60 -17.22 10.08
C GLU A 246 18.56 -16.08 10.46
N ARG A 247 18.00 -14.89 10.71
CA ARG A 247 18.78 -13.71 11.15
C ARG A 247 17.91 -12.83 12.04
N GLU A 248 18.55 -12.27 13.06
CA GLU A 248 17.98 -11.20 13.87
C GLU A 248 18.53 -9.84 13.43
N ILE A 249 17.65 -8.85 13.30
CA ILE A 249 18.01 -7.47 12.98
C ILE A 249 17.35 -6.56 14.03
N ASN A 250 18.15 -5.93 14.89
CA ASN A 250 17.68 -4.99 15.91
C ASN A 250 16.49 -5.53 16.75
N GLY A 251 16.57 -6.79 17.22
CA GLY A 251 15.50 -7.42 18.00
C GLY A 251 14.29 -7.87 17.18
N ILE A 252 14.42 -7.96 15.85
CA ILE A 252 13.42 -8.51 14.94
C ILE A 252 13.96 -9.80 14.34
N HIS A 253 13.35 -10.93 14.70
CA HIS A 253 13.68 -12.22 14.15
C HIS A 253 13.01 -12.40 12.79
N GLY A 254 13.76 -12.95 11.83
CA GLY A 254 13.23 -13.27 10.52
C GLY A 254 14.12 -14.24 9.77
N GLU A 255 13.69 -14.54 8.56
CA GLU A 255 14.34 -15.45 7.64
C GLU A 255 14.85 -14.66 6.43
N GLU A 256 16.08 -14.95 6.01
CA GLU A 256 16.73 -14.32 4.87
C GLU A 256 16.98 -15.35 3.76
N LEU A 257 16.65 -14.97 2.52
CA LEU A 257 16.96 -15.71 1.32
C LEU A 257 17.51 -14.79 0.25
N LEU A 258 18.75 -15.02 -0.18
CA LEU A 258 19.34 -14.36 -1.34
C LEU A 258 19.51 -15.40 -2.43
N ALA A 259 19.00 -15.10 -3.61
CA ALA A 259 19.09 -16.03 -4.71
C ALA A 259 19.15 -15.30 -6.06
N VAL A 260 19.68 -16.00 -7.06
CA VAL A 260 19.88 -15.49 -8.42
C VAL A 260 19.33 -16.50 -9.42
N GLY A 261 18.54 -16.05 -10.38
CA GLY A 261 18.08 -16.79 -11.54
C GLY A 261 18.69 -16.25 -12.83
N MET A 262 18.75 -17.06 -13.89
CA MET A 262 19.03 -16.58 -15.23
C MET A 262 17.73 -16.32 -15.98
N GLN A 263 17.60 -15.17 -16.63
CA GLN A 263 16.43 -14.91 -17.48
C GLN A 263 16.60 -15.66 -18.82
N SER A 264 15.58 -16.43 -19.20
CA SER A 264 15.64 -17.36 -20.34
C SER A 264 15.88 -16.69 -21.71
N LEU A 265 15.66 -15.37 -21.83
CA LEU A 265 15.75 -14.64 -23.10
C LEU A 265 17.12 -14.01 -23.36
N ASP A 266 17.84 -13.55 -22.33
CA ASP A 266 19.10 -12.82 -22.46
C ASP A 266 20.27 -13.45 -21.69
N ASN A 267 20.01 -14.50 -20.89
CA ASN A 267 20.96 -15.19 -20.03
C ASN A 267 21.68 -14.26 -19.03
N ASN A 268 21.07 -13.10 -18.71
CA ASN A 268 21.57 -12.20 -17.69
C ASN A 268 21.04 -12.61 -16.30
N PRO A 269 21.81 -12.36 -15.23
CA PRO A 269 21.37 -12.68 -13.87
C PRO A 269 20.22 -11.78 -13.43
N ARG A 270 19.30 -12.38 -12.67
CA ARG A 270 18.19 -11.73 -11.98
C ARG A 270 18.25 -12.13 -10.51
N TYR A 271 18.37 -11.13 -9.65
CA TYR A 271 18.50 -11.30 -8.22
C TYR A 271 17.13 -11.12 -7.55
N GLN A 272 16.87 -11.97 -6.56
CA GLN A 272 15.77 -11.80 -5.62
C GLN A 272 16.32 -12.07 -4.22
N PHE A 273 16.30 -11.03 -3.39
CA PHE A 273 16.76 -11.03 -2.02
C PHE A 273 15.60 -10.68 -1.12
N ASP A 274 15.28 -11.56 -0.18
CA ASP A 274 14.16 -11.46 0.72
C ASP A 274 14.63 -11.52 2.17
N PHE A 275 14.07 -10.65 3.00
CA PHE A 275 14.08 -10.79 4.45
C PHE A 275 12.64 -10.70 4.94
N ILE A 276 12.17 -11.75 5.60
CA ILE A 276 10.81 -11.82 6.11
C ILE A 276 10.84 -12.02 7.60
N ALA A 277 10.27 -11.05 8.30
CA ALA A 277 9.99 -11.17 9.73
C ALA A 277 8.52 -11.58 9.89
N ASN A 278 8.30 -12.85 10.21
CA ASN A 278 7.00 -13.42 10.53
C ASN A 278 6.79 -13.46 12.05
N ASP A 279 5.54 -13.39 12.49
CA ASP A 279 5.15 -13.54 13.89
C ASP A 279 5.71 -12.47 14.85
N MET A 280 5.88 -11.24 14.35
CA MET A 280 5.94 -10.11 15.27
C MET A 280 4.55 -9.93 15.87
N VAL A 281 4.41 -10.30 17.15
CA VAL A 281 3.20 -10.01 17.92
C VAL A 281 3.30 -8.57 18.40
N LEU A 282 2.46 -7.71 17.85
CA LEU A 282 2.17 -6.37 18.36
C LEU A 282 0.66 -6.35 18.63
N ASP A 283 0.25 -6.06 19.87
CA ASP A 283 -1.16 -6.02 20.27
C ASP A 283 -1.99 -7.25 19.87
N ASP A 284 -1.48 -8.45 20.16
CA ASP A 284 -2.09 -9.76 19.81
C ASP A 284 -2.27 -10.03 18.30
N LYS A 285 -1.71 -9.19 17.42
CA LYS A 285 -1.73 -9.38 15.97
C LYS A 285 -0.40 -9.89 15.44
N LYS A 286 -0.49 -10.86 14.53
CA LYS A 286 0.64 -11.33 13.73
C LYS A 286 0.94 -10.31 12.63
N ILE A 287 2.03 -9.58 12.78
CA ILE A 287 2.55 -8.69 11.73
C ILE A 287 3.59 -9.46 10.91
N CYS A 288 3.46 -9.35 9.60
CA CYS A 288 4.46 -9.78 8.62
C CYS A 288 5.11 -8.55 8.00
N VAL A 289 6.44 -8.52 8.01
CA VAL A 289 7.21 -7.53 7.26
C VAL A 289 8.06 -8.25 6.23
N VAL A 290 7.93 -7.82 4.97
CA VAL A 290 8.70 -8.32 3.85
C VAL A 290 9.59 -7.20 3.32
N ILE A 291 10.90 -7.41 3.40
CA ILE A 291 11.89 -6.56 2.74
C ILE A 291 12.37 -7.33 1.52
N MET A 292 12.36 -6.70 0.35
CA MET A 292 12.71 -7.36 -0.90
C MET A 292 13.56 -6.46 -1.78
N LEU A 293 14.66 -7.01 -2.30
CA LEU A 293 15.39 -6.44 -3.43
C LEU A 293 15.23 -7.37 -4.63
N MET A 294 14.81 -6.82 -5.76
CA MET A 294 14.68 -7.61 -6.99
C MET A 294 14.93 -6.79 -8.24
N ASN A 295 15.34 -7.47 -9.31
CA ASN A 295 15.32 -6.92 -10.67
C ASN A 295 14.51 -7.77 -11.65
N TYR A 296 13.55 -8.55 -11.15
CA TYR A 296 12.65 -9.31 -12.00
C TYR A 296 11.90 -8.38 -12.97
N GLN A 297 11.83 -8.76 -14.25
CA GLN A 297 11.25 -7.95 -15.34
C GLN A 297 11.89 -6.57 -15.60
N LEU A 298 12.96 -6.23 -14.89
CA LEU A 298 13.81 -5.09 -15.21
C LEU A 298 14.97 -5.52 -16.12
N PRO A 299 15.61 -4.57 -16.82
CA PRO A 299 16.87 -4.85 -17.51
C PRO A 299 17.94 -5.39 -16.55
N ALA A 300 19.06 -5.88 -17.11
CA ALA A 300 20.18 -6.28 -16.28
C ALA A 300 20.68 -5.09 -15.45
N THR A 301 20.89 -5.33 -14.16
CA THR A 301 21.49 -4.35 -13.26
C THR A 301 22.97 -4.21 -13.56
N PRO A 302 23.53 -2.98 -13.55
CA PRO A 302 24.96 -2.77 -13.76
C PRO A 302 25.80 -3.22 -12.56
N TYR A 303 25.17 -3.53 -11.42
CA TYR A 303 25.83 -3.95 -10.20
C TYR A 303 26.15 -5.45 -10.21
N THR A 304 27.30 -5.79 -9.64
CA THR A 304 27.72 -7.17 -9.43
C THR A 304 26.94 -7.82 -8.28
N GLU A 305 26.95 -9.17 -8.23
CA GLU A 305 26.38 -9.94 -7.11
C GLU A 305 26.90 -9.44 -5.75
N ASP A 306 28.22 -9.24 -5.63
CA ASP A 306 28.85 -8.73 -4.40
C ASP A 306 28.40 -7.31 -4.03
N GLU A 307 28.17 -6.45 -5.02
CA GLU A 307 27.68 -5.08 -4.79
C GLU A 307 26.23 -5.07 -4.29
N LEU A 308 25.37 -5.90 -4.87
CA LEU A 308 23.98 -6.05 -4.41
C LEU A 308 23.91 -6.67 -3.01
N ILE A 309 24.75 -7.68 -2.72
CA ILE A 309 24.82 -8.28 -1.37
C ILE A 309 25.31 -7.23 -0.36
N ALA A 310 26.32 -6.43 -0.71
CA ALA A 310 26.81 -5.36 0.16
C ALA A 310 25.73 -4.29 0.40
N PHE A 311 24.99 -3.90 -0.64
CA PHE A 311 23.86 -2.97 -0.53
C PHE A 311 22.77 -3.53 0.40
N TRP A 312 22.37 -4.78 0.15
CA TRP A 312 21.38 -5.50 0.95
C TRP A 312 21.77 -5.56 2.42
N ASP A 313 23.00 -6.00 2.72
CA ASP A 313 23.48 -6.12 4.10
C ASP A 313 23.59 -4.77 4.80
N ALA A 314 23.98 -3.71 4.07
CA ALA A 314 24.10 -2.37 4.60
C ALA A 314 22.76 -1.69 4.90
N ILE A 315 21.73 -1.94 4.11
CA ILE A 315 20.39 -1.37 4.32
C ILE A 315 19.62 -2.17 5.37
N THR A 316 19.53 -3.50 5.20
CA THR A 316 18.72 -4.34 6.09
C THR A 316 19.18 -4.27 7.54
N LYS A 317 20.49 -4.13 7.81
CA LYS A 317 21.00 -3.97 9.20
C LYS A 317 20.44 -2.75 9.94
N THR A 318 19.91 -1.76 9.23
CA THR A 318 19.36 -0.51 9.80
C THR A 318 17.86 -0.61 10.10
N PHE A 319 17.20 -1.67 9.61
CA PHE A 319 15.79 -1.92 9.83
C PHE A 319 15.51 -2.10 11.32
N ARG A 320 14.58 -1.31 11.86
CA ARG A 320 14.28 -1.26 13.28
C ARG A 320 12.85 -0.79 13.50
N ARG A 321 12.32 -1.05 14.70
CA ARG A 321 11.05 -0.48 15.13
C ARG A 321 11.17 1.04 15.27
N GLY A 322 10.10 1.77 14.96
CA GLY A 322 9.99 3.20 15.21
C GLY A 322 9.95 3.53 16.71
N PRO A 323 10.12 4.81 17.09
CA PRO A 323 10.16 5.23 18.49
C PRO A 323 8.91 4.80 19.27
N ASP A 324 7.76 4.82 18.61
CA ASP A 324 6.44 4.61 19.23
C ASP A 324 5.92 3.16 19.11
N ALA A 325 6.77 2.22 18.69
CA ALA A 325 6.39 0.81 18.55
C ALA A 325 6.40 0.02 19.88
N PHE A 326 6.61 0.70 21.01
CA PHE A 326 6.88 0.09 22.32
C PHE A 326 5.98 0.60 23.47
N GLU A 327 4.86 1.28 23.17
CA GLU A 327 3.85 1.61 24.21
C GLU A 327 2.60 0.75 24.10
#